data_AF-A0A0D8Y2R7-F1
#
_entry.id   AF-A0A0D8Y2R7-F1
#
_cell.length_a   1.000
_cell.length_b   1.000
_cell.length_c   1.000
_cell.angle_alpha   90.00
_cell.angle_beta   90.00
_cell.angle_gamma   90.00
#
_symmetry.space_group_name_H-M   'P 1'
#
loop_
_entity.id
_entity.type
_entity.pdbx_description
1 polymer ?
#
loop_
_entity_poly.entity_id
_entity_poly.type
_entity_poly.pdbx_seq_one_letter_code
_entity_poly.pdbx_strand_id
1 'polypeptide(L)'
;MDCVPNAVKENRFFIRKVDFSIHIICAQVIISLIFHIFRYIQLLITIQHHGFNILAIGVDNIFIFLSAWRSSLPQASHEQRMQKTFAQAGVSITVTSLTDFISFAVGCTTPFPSVQIFCFYAVTAIVFIYVYQLTFFAGIMVYTNRREISNRNCITCLKIEIKTSRVKNSDEDHIYESNHILSQFFRSTYADCLLNPFVRSVVVVAFFIYLVYTIILIYASNLHSYLNKFHMTDKNSILISNGTETAE
;
A
#
# COMPACT_ATOMS: atom_id res chain seq x y z
N MET A 1 -57.09 -23.65 -54.88
CA MET A 1 -56.72 -22.65 -53.86
C MET A 1 -55.45 -23.14 -53.22
N ASP A 2 -54.40 -22.31 -53.17
CA ASP A 2 -53.29 -22.32 -52.18
C ASP A 2 -52.04 -21.63 -52.77
N CYS A 3 -52.19 -20.38 -53.19
CA CYS A 3 -51.05 -19.46 -53.34
C CYS A 3 -50.80 -18.79 -51.99
N VAL A 4 -50.21 -19.51 -51.04
CA VAL A 4 -49.60 -18.83 -49.88
C VAL A 4 -48.37 -18.09 -50.42
N PRO A 5 -48.30 -16.75 -50.29
CA PRO A 5 -47.56 -15.92 -51.24
C PRO A 5 -46.06 -15.97 -50.94
N ASN A 6 -45.23 -16.07 -51.98
CA ASN A 6 -43.77 -15.97 -51.87
C ASN A 6 -43.32 -14.76 -51.03
N ALA A 7 -44.09 -13.66 -51.03
CA ALA A 7 -43.88 -12.48 -50.20
C ALA A 7 -43.85 -12.77 -48.67
N VAL A 8 -44.60 -13.77 -48.18
CA VAL A 8 -44.60 -14.12 -46.74
C VAL A 8 -43.34 -14.92 -46.36
N LYS A 9 -42.82 -15.76 -47.26
CA LYS A 9 -41.54 -16.45 -47.06
C LYS A 9 -40.36 -15.49 -47.15
N GLU A 10 -40.41 -14.55 -48.09
CA GLU A 10 -39.40 -13.50 -48.26
C GLU A 10 -39.37 -12.55 -47.06
N ASN A 11 -40.54 -12.12 -46.57
CA ASN A 11 -40.63 -11.35 -45.32
C ASN A 11 -40.14 -12.13 -44.10
N ARG A 12 -40.46 -13.43 -43.95
CA ARG A 12 -39.89 -14.23 -42.84
C ARG A 12 -38.38 -14.43 -42.93
N PHE A 13 -37.83 -14.51 -44.14
CA PHE A 13 -36.38 -14.61 -44.34
C PHE A 13 -35.68 -13.27 -44.08
N PHE A 14 -36.28 -12.16 -44.52
CA PHE A 14 -35.81 -10.81 -44.21
C PHE A 14 -35.88 -10.53 -42.72
N ILE A 15 -36.99 -10.85 -42.04
CA ILE A 15 -37.16 -10.71 -40.59
C ILE A 15 -36.10 -11.54 -39.84
N ARG A 16 -35.86 -12.81 -40.22
CA ARG A 16 -34.79 -13.63 -39.60
C ARG A 16 -33.38 -13.07 -39.81
N LYS A 17 -33.10 -12.45 -40.96
CA LYS A 17 -31.80 -11.78 -41.21
C LYS A 17 -31.66 -10.49 -40.41
N VAL A 18 -32.75 -9.73 -40.28
CA VAL A 18 -32.82 -8.51 -39.47
C VAL A 18 -32.65 -8.85 -37.98
N ASP A 19 -33.36 -9.87 -37.46
CA ASP A 19 -33.23 -10.33 -36.07
C ASP A 19 -31.80 -10.82 -35.75
N PHE A 20 -31.17 -11.57 -36.66
CA PHE A 20 -29.78 -12.01 -36.49
C PHE A 20 -28.80 -10.83 -36.48
N SER A 21 -29.03 -9.83 -37.33
CA SER A 21 -28.21 -8.60 -37.38
C SER A 21 -28.40 -7.77 -36.11
N ILE A 22 -29.63 -7.66 -35.59
CA ILE A 22 -29.94 -6.98 -34.33
C ILE A 22 -29.22 -7.67 -33.17
N HIS A 23 -29.25 -9.01 -33.09
CA HIS A 23 -28.54 -9.74 -32.04
C HIS A 23 -27.01 -9.53 -32.08
N ILE A 24 -26.41 -9.48 -33.28
CA ILE A 24 -24.97 -9.19 -33.43
C ILE A 24 -24.66 -7.77 -32.94
N ILE A 25 -25.43 -6.78 -33.36
CA ILE A 25 -25.24 -5.38 -32.95
C ILE A 25 -25.39 -5.24 -31.43
N CYS A 26 -26.42 -5.87 -30.84
CA CYS A 26 -26.61 -5.88 -29.39
C CYS A 26 -25.43 -6.55 -28.66
N ALA A 27 -24.92 -7.69 -29.15
CA ALA A 27 -23.79 -8.38 -28.54
C ALA A 27 -22.51 -7.53 -28.57
N GLN A 28 -22.24 -6.82 -29.67
CA GLN A 28 -21.09 -5.91 -29.79
C GLN A 28 -21.19 -4.74 -28.79
N VAL A 29 -22.38 -4.15 -28.65
CA VAL A 29 -22.60 -3.07 -27.68
C VAL A 29 -22.42 -3.57 -26.25
N ILE A 30 -22.94 -4.76 -25.91
CA ILE A 30 -22.78 -5.36 -24.58
C ILE A 30 -21.31 -5.62 -24.26
N ILE A 31 -20.54 -6.18 -25.19
CA ILE A 31 -19.10 -6.44 -25.00
C ILE A 31 -18.32 -5.12 -24.79
N SER A 32 -18.64 -4.08 -25.57
CA SER A 32 -18.04 -2.75 -25.42
C SER A 32 -18.35 -2.10 -24.06
N LEU A 33 -19.60 -2.23 -23.59
CA LEU A 33 -20.02 -1.74 -22.27
C LEU A 33 -19.33 -2.51 -21.14
N ILE A 34 -19.24 -3.83 -21.23
CA ILE A 34 -18.52 -4.67 -20.24
C ILE A 34 -17.04 -4.27 -20.18
N PHE A 35 -16.40 -4.05 -21.32
CA PHE A 35 -15.00 -3.61 -21.37
C PHE A 35 -14.81 -2.22 -20.76
N HIS A 36 -15.74 -1.29 -21.01
CA HIS A 36 -15.74 0.03 -20.39
C HIS A 36 -15.94 -0.02 -18.87
N ILE A 37 -16.87 -0.85 -18.40
CA ILE A 37 -17.14 -1.07 -16.97
C ILE A 37 -15.92 -1.71 -16.31
N PHE A 38 -15.30 -2.71 -16.92
CA PHE A 38 -14.09 -3.35 -16.38
C PHE A 38 -12.93 -2.34 -16.28
N ARG A 39 -12.72 -1.51 -17.30
CA ARG A 39 -11.72 -0.45 -17.28
C ARG A 39 -12.01 0.59 -16.19
N TYR A 40 -13.27 0.95 -15.99
CA TYR A 40 -13.70 1.87 -14.94
C TYR A 40 -13.44 1.28 -13.54
N ILE A 41 -13.76 0.00 -13.33
CA ILE A 41 -13.49 -0.71 -12.07
C ILE A 41 -11.98 -0.78 -11.79
N GLN A 42 -11.16 -1.13 -12.79
CA GLN A 42 -9.69 -1.15 -12.65
C GLN A 42 -9.13 0.24 -12.29
N LEU A 43 -9.67 1.30 -12.87
CA LEU A 43 -9.29 2.68 -12.54
C LEU A 43 -9.64 3.02 -11.09
N LEU A 44 -10.85 2.67 -10.63
CA LEU A 44 -11.29 2.91 -9.25
C LEU A 44 -10.39 2.20 -8.23
N ILE A 45 -10.10 0.92 -8.48
CA ILE A 45 -9.20 0.11 -7.65
C ILE A 45 -7.81 0.76 -7.58
N THR A 46 -7.28 1.17 -8.74
CA THR A 46 -5.99 1.86 -8.83
C THR A 46 -5.98 3.12 -7.98
N ILE A 47 -6.93 4.04 -8.18
CA ILE A 47 -7.02 5.32 -7.44
C ILE A 47 -7.11 5.08 -5.92
N GLN A 48 -7.88 4.09 -5.49
CA GLN A 48 -8.01 3.74 -4.07
C GLN A 48 -6.68 3.26 -3.47
N HIS A 49 -5.97 2.37 -4.17
CA HIS A 49 -4.67 1.88 -3.71
C HIS A 49 -3.62 2.99 -3.67
N HIS A 50 -3.60 3.87 -4.67
CA HIS A 50 -2.68 5.01 -4.68
C HIS A 50 -2.87 5.94 -3.49
N GLY A 51 -4.12 6.34 -3.23
CA GLY A 51 -4.43 7.22 -2.09
C GLY A 51 -4.06 6.57 -0.75
N PHE A 52 -4.36 5.28 -0.59
CA PHE A 52 -4.02 4.55 0.63
C PHE A 52 -2.50 4.46 0.88
N ASN A 53 -1.70 4.14 -0.15
CA ASN A 53 -0.24 4.04 -0.01
C ASN A 53 0.40 5.37 0.36
N ILE A 54 -0.03 6.47 -0.26
CA ILE A 54 0.47 7.82 0.03
C ILE A 54 0.13 8.22 1.47
N LEU A 55 -1.10 7.93 1.91
CA LEU A 55 -1.54 8.21 3.28
C LEU A 55 -0.75 7.37 4.30
N ALA A 56 -0.52 6.09 4.03
CA ALA A 56 0.24 5.22 4.92
C ALA A 56 1.66 5.76 5.16
N ILE A 57 2.41 6.03 4.08
CA ILE A 57 3.78 6.58 4.17
C ILE A 57 3.80 7.94 4.88
N GLY A 58 2.85 8.82 4.57
CA GLY A 58 2.76 10.14 5.21
C GLY A 58 2.48 10.03 6.71
N VAL A 59 1.51 9.22 7.10
CA VAL A 59 1.09 9.03 8.49
C VAL A 59 2.21 8.39 9.33
N ASP A 60 2.93 7.42 8.79
CA ASP A 60 4.06 6.78 9.48
C ASP A 60 5.16 7.79 9.82
N ASN A 61 5.51 8.65 8.87
CA ASN A 61 6.51 9.72 9.08
C ASN A 61 6.04 10.77 10.09
N ILE A 62 4.74 11.10 10.09
CA ILE A 62 4.13 12.01 11.08
C ILE A 62 4.21 11.42 12.49
N PHE A 63 3.93 10.12 12.66
CA PHE A 63 4.01 9.47 13.96
C PHE A 63 5.42 9.45 14.52
N ILE A 64 6.44 9.16 13.69
CA ILE A 64 7.85 9.21 14.09
C ILE A 64 8.21 10.63 14.54
N PHE A 65 7.84 11.64 13.76
CA PHE A 65 8.13 13.04 14.08
C PHE A 65 7.43 13.49 15.37
N LEU A 66 6.16 13.14 15.55
CA LEU A 66 5.40 13.42 16.77
C LEU A 66 5.98 12.70 17.98
N SER A 67 6.42 11.45 17.82
CA SER A 67 7.04 10.68 18.90
C SER A 67 8.34 11.32 19.36
N ALA A 68 9.19 11.78 18.43
CA ALA A 68 10.42 12.48 18.79
C ALA A 68 10.14 13.86 19.42
N TRP A 69 9.14 14.59 18.91
CA TRP A 69 8.70 15.85 19.52
C TRP A 69 8.17 15.65 20.95
N ARG A 70 7.41 14.56 21.16
CA ARG A 70 6.98 14.08 22.48
C ARG A 70 8.06 13.30 23.24
N SER A 71 9.30 13.23 22.76
CA SER A 71 10.44 12.75 23.56
C SER A 71 11.38 13.88 24.00
N SER A 72 11.36 15.02 23.29
CA SER A 72 12.08 16.25 23.64
C SER A 72 11.52 17.06 24.85
N LEU A 73 12.35 17.34 25.85
CA LEU A 73 11.95 18.00 27.11
C LEU A 73 11.09 19.29 26.89
N PRO A 74 9.95 19.44 27.60
CA PRO A 74 9.05 20.60 27.45
C PRO A 74 9.66 21.96 27.85
N GLN A 75 10.68 21.97 28.71
CA GLN A 75 11.23 23.20 29.30
C GLN A 75 12.26 23.93 28.43
N ALA A 76 12.61 23.40 27.25
CA ALA A 76 13.52 24.06 26.31
C ALA A 76 12.78 25.10 25.44
N SER A 77 13.50 26.08 24.89
CA SER A 77 12.92 26.99 23.89
C SER A 77 12.41 26.19 22.68
N HIS A 78 11.36 26.68 22.01
CA HIS A 78 10.76 25.97 20.87
C HIS A 78 11.77 25.69 19.75
N GLU A 79 12.77 26.55 19.58
CA GLU A 79 13.89 26.35 18.64
C GLU A 79 14.79 25.18 19.04
N GLN A 80 15.21 25.12 20.31
CA GLN A 80 16.04 24.03 20.83
C GLN A 80 15.30 22.69 20.80
N ARG A 81 14.00 22.72 21.12
CA ARG A 81 13.12 21.54 21.06
C ARG A 81 12.99 21.02 19.63
N MET A 82 12.84 21.93 18.66
CA MET A 82 12.79 21.56 17.25
C MET A 82 14.13 21.04 16.73
N GLN A 83 15.25 21.66 17.08
CA GLN A 83 16.58 21.14 16.73
C GLN A 83 16.80 19.71 17.24
N LYS A 84 16.47 19.43 18.51
CA LYS A 84 16.59 18.06 19.05
C LYS A 84 15.65 17.08 18.35
N THR A 85 14.43 17.49 18.06
CA THR A 85 13.46 16.66 17.32
C THR A 85 13.97 16.33 15.93
N PHE A 86 14.48 17.31 15.18
CA PHE A 86 15.06 17.08 13.85
C PHE A 86 16.32 16.21 13.89
N ALA A 87 17.19 16.39 14.90
CA ALA A 87 18.38 15.58 15.05
C ALA A 87 18.04 14.09 15.27
N GLN A 88 16.92 13.79 15.93
CA GLN A 88 16.48 12.41 16.21
C GLN A 88 15.57 11.84 15.11
N ALA A 89 14.46 12.51 14.78
CA ALA A 89 13.49 12.03 13.82
C ALA A 89 13.83 12.36 12.37
N GLY A 90 14.53 13.47 12.11
CA GLY A 90 14.85 13.91 10.75
C GLY A 90 15.66 12.87 9.99
N VAL A 91 16.72 12.33 10.62
CA VAL A 91 17.55 11.26 10.02
C VAL A 91 16.72 10.02 9.73
N SER A 92 15.88 9.60 10.68
CA SER A 92 15.02 8.42 10.49
C SER A 92 14.04 8.60 9.32
N ILE A 93 13.38 9.76 9.23
CA ILE A 93 12.41 10.07 8.16
C ILE A 93 13.12 10.13 6.80
N THR A 94 14.31 10.73 6.73
CA THR A 94 15.12 10.76 5.50
C THR A 94 15.50 9.36 5.06
N VAL A 95 15.97 8.49 5.98
CA VAL A 95 16.35 7.12 5.66
C VAL A 95 15.15 6.31 5.16
N THR A 96 14.00 6.40 5.84
CA THR A 96 12.77 5.73 5.39
C THR A 96 12.33 6.24 4.02
N SER A 97 12.22 7.56 3.85
CA SER A 97 11.77 8.16 2.57
C SER A 97 12.72 7.84 1.41
N LEU A 98 14.04 7.80 1.67
CA LEU A 98 15.04 7.42 0.67
C LEU A 98 14.92 5.93 0.29
N THR A 99 14.71 5.07 1.28
CA THR A 99 14.55 3.63 1.04
C THR A 99 13.27 3.34 0.26
N ASP A 100 12.17 4.03 0.57
CA ASP A 100 10.91 3.96 -0.18
C ASP A 100 11.13 4.44 -1.61
N PHE A 101 11.78 5.60 -1.79
CA PHE A 101 12.11 6.13 -3.11
C PHE A 101 12.90 5.13 -3.96
N ILE A 102 13.95 4.52 -3.40
CA ILE A 102 14.76 3.53 -4.12
C ILE A 102 13.92 2.29 -4.45
N SER A 103 13.13 1.80 -3.51
CA SER A 103 12.29 0.62 -3.68
C SER A 103 11.26 0.81 -4.81
N PHE A 104 10.55 1.95 -4.82
CA PHE A 104 9.62 2.27 -5.90
C PHE A 104 10.34 2.61 -7.21
N ALA A 105 11.52 3.24 -7.17
CA ALA A 105 12.31 3.49 -8.37
C ALA A 105 12.75 2.19 -9.06
N VAL A 106 13.15 1.16 -8.30
CA VAL A 106 13.39 -0.18 -8.83
C VAL A 106 12.11 -0.79 -9.37
N GLY A 107 10.98 -0.57 -8.70
CA GLY A 107 9.65 -0.97 -9.19
C GLY A 107 9.30 -0.43 -10.58
N CYS A 108 9.78 0.76 -10.95
CA CYS A 108 9.61 1.33 -12.30
C CYS A 108 10.29 0.50 -13.41
N THR A 109 11.27 -0.35 -13.07
CA THR A 109 11.97 -1.20 -14.05
C THR A 109 11.24 -2.51 -14.37
N THR A 110 10.15 -2.80 -13.64
CA THR A 110 9.32 -3.99 -13.82
C THR A 110 8.75 -4.06 -15.23
N PRO A 111 8.65 -5.24 -15.88
CA PRO A 111 8.11 -5.38 -17.24
C PRO A 111 6.58 -5.15 -17.36
N PHE A 112 5.87 -4.92 -16.25
CA PHE A 112 4.42 -4.73 -16.22
C PHE A 112 4.05 -3.24 -16.26
N PRO A 113 3.45 -2.72 -17.35
CA PRO A 113 3.22 -1.28 -17.53
C PRO A 113 2.36 -0.63 -16.42
N SER A 114 1.35 -1.34 -15.91
CA SER A 114 0.53 -0.83 -14.81
C SER A 114 1.34 -0.59 -13.53
N VAL A 115 2.33 -1.44 -13.25
CA VAL A 115 3.22 -1.31 -12.08
C VAL A 115 4.21 -0.17 -12.30
N GLN A 116 4.71 0.03 -13.51
CA GLN A 116 5.62 1.13 -13.83
C GLN A 116 4.98 2.50 -13.57
N ILE A 117 3.76 2.69 -14.08
CA ILE A 117 2.99 3.92 -13.88
C ILE A 117 2.73 4.12 -12.38
N PHE A 118 2.36 3.04 -11.68
CA PHE A 118 2.13 3.07 -10.24
C PHE A 118 3.37 3.56 -9.47
N CYS A 119 4.51 2.93 -9.71
CA CYS A 119 5.78 3.24 -9.07
C CYS A 119 6.27 4.66 -9.39
N PHE A 120 6.07 5.14 -10.63
CA PHE A 120 6.43 6.51 -11.01
C PHE A 120 5.65 7.57 -10.22
N TYR A 121 4.34 7.37 -10.05
CA TYR A 121 3.52 8.24 -9.19
C TYR A 121 3.94 8.16 -7.73
N ALA A 122 4.24 6.97 -7.21
CA ALA A 122 4.69 6.78 -5.84
C ALA A 122 6.02 7.53 -5.57
N VAL A 123 7.00 7.39 -6.47
CA VAL A 123 8.29 8.10 -6.39
C VAL A 123 8.08 9.62 -6.31
N THR A 124 7.25 10.15 -7.20
CA THR A 124 6.93 11.59 -7.21
C THR A 124 6.25 12.01 -5.90
N ALA A 125 5.27 11.24 -5.44
CA ALA A 125 4.55 11.53 -4.19
C ALA A 125 5.47 11.49 -2.97
N ILE A 126 6.38 10.53 -2.87
CA ILE A 126 7.34 10.41 -1.75
C ILE A 126 8.23 11.64 -1.67
N VAL A 127 8.74 12.13 -2.81
CA VAL A 127 9.56 13.36 -2.84
C VAL A 127 8.77 14.56 -2.33
N PHE A 128 7.52 14.72 -2.79
CA PHE A 128 6.67 15.80 -2.30
C PHE A 128 6.36 15.65 -0.81
N ILE A 129 5.94 14.48 -0.36
CA ILE A 129 5.65 14.21 1.07
C ILE A 129 6.86 14.52 1.93
N TYR A 130 8.06 14.10 1.52
CA TYR A 130 9.29 14.37 2.26
C TYR A 130 9.55 15.87 2.43
N VAL A 131 9.43 16.65 1.35
CA VAL A 131 9.60 18.12 1.41
C VAL A 131 8.54 18.76 2.30
N TYR A 132 7.26 18.39 2.12
CA TYR A 132 6.16 18.92 2.95
C TYR A 132 6.30 18.53 4.43
N GLN A 133 6.79 17.34 4.73
CA GLN A 133 6.98 16.84 6.08
C GLN A 133 8.10 17.62 6.81
N LEU A 134 9.23 17.87 6.14
CA LEU A 134 10.34 18.60 6.76
C LEU A 134 10.11 20.11 6.85
N THR A 135 9.30 20.70 5.96
CA THR A 135 9.10 22.16 5.94
C THR A 135 7.76 22.55 6.58
N PHE A 136 6.66 22.20 5.92
CA PHE A 136 5.32 22.64 6.30
C PHE A 136 4.85 22.01 7.61
N PHE A 137 4.98 20.69 7.77
CA PHE A 137 4.56 20.01 8.98
C PHE A 137 5.39 20.43 10.19
N ALA A 138 6.71 20.54 10.04
CA ALA A 138 7.59 21.09 11.07
C ALA A 138 7.19 22.52 11.49
N GLY A 139 6.83 23.39 10.53
CA GLY A 139 6.32 24.73 10.81
C GLY A 139 5.02 24.72 11.63
N ILE A 140 4.06 23.85 11.26
CA ILE A 140 2.81 23.67 12.00
C ILE A 140 3.08 23.18 13.43
N MET A 141 4.05 22.29 13.61
CA MET A 141 4.44 21.77 14.93
C MET A 141 4.96 22.88 15.85
N VAL A 142 5.88 23.73 15.38
CA VAL A 142 6.36 24.90 16.17
C VAL A 142 5.20 25.83 16.50
N TYR A 143 4.36 26.11 15.51
CA TYR A 143 3.22 27.02 15.69
C TYR A 143 2.19 26.48 16.70
N THR A 144 1.92 25.18 16.65
CA THR A 144 1.03 24.48 17.59
C THR A 144 1.61 24.50 18.99
N ASN A 145 2.92 24.30 19.13
CA ASN A 145 3.57 24.38 20.43
C ASN A 145 3.54 25.80 21.03
N ARG A 146 3.72 26.85 20.22
CA ARG A 146 3.54 28.23 20.69
C ARG A 146 2.12 28.49 21.20
N ARG A 147 1.11 27.86 20.61
CA ARG A 147 -0.28 27.93 21.07
C ARG A 147 -0.51 27.13 22.36
N GLU A 148 0.10 25.96 22.46
CA GLU A 148 0.08 25.09 23.64
C GLU A 148 0.65 25.82 24.87
N ILE A 149 1.83 26.44 24.75
CA ILE A 149 2.46 27.25 25.80
C ILE A 149 1.57 28.44 26.21
N SER A 150 0.77 28.96 25.27
CA SER A 150 -0.18 30.06 25.54
C SER A 150 -1.47 29.60 26.24
N ASN A 151 -1.58 28.32 26.63
CA ASN A 151 -2.76 27.70 27.26
C ASN A 151 -4.05 27.93 26.47
N ARG A 152 -3.98 27.85 25.14
CA ARG A 152 -5.15 27.96 24.27
C ARG A 152 -5.62 26.59 23.81
N ASN A 153 -6.93 26.39 23.84
CA ASN A 153 -7.54 25.15 23.42
C ASN A 153 -7.27 24.88 21.91
N CYS A 154 -6.93 23.64 21.54
CA CYS A 154 -6.45 23.32 20.19
C CYS A 154 -7.51 23.53 19.09
N ILE A 155 -8.80 23.37 19.43
CA ILE A 155 -9.92 23.49 18.50
C ILE A 155 -10.59 24.86 18.62
N THR A 156 -10.84 25.34 19.84
CA THR A 156 -11.60 26.56 20.10
C THR A 156 -10.77 27.84 20.13
N CYS A 157 -9.43 27.76 20.09
CA CYS A 157 -8.49 28.89 20.16
C CYS A 157 -8.66 29.83 21.38
N LEU A 158 -9.56 29.49 22.31
CA LEU A 158 -9.84 30.22 23.53
C LEU A 158 -8.80 29.90 24.59
N LYS A 159 -8.38 30.93 25.33
CA LYS A 159 -7.46 30.78 26.46
C LYS A 159 -8.20 30.09 27.60
N ILE A 160 -7.68 28.96 28.05
CA ILE A 160 -8.18 28.26 29.22
C ILE A 160 -7.44 28.84 30.42
N GLU A 161 -8.16 29.44 31.37
CA GLU A 161 -7.57 29.78 32.67
C GLU A 161 -7.39 28.49 33.47
N ILE A 162 -6.17 27.97 33.47
CA ILE A 162 -5.78 26.91 34.40
C ILE A 162 -5.62 27.58 35.77
N LYS A 163 -6.61 27.38 36.67
CA LYS A 163 -6.45 27.74 38.08
C LYS A 163 -5.30 26.93 38.65
N THR A 164 -4.16 27.59 38.84
CA THR A 164 -2.96 27.04 39.47
C THR A 164 -3.25 26.57 40.89
N SER A 165 -3.65 25.31 41.03
CA SER A 165 -3.37 24.56 42.25
C SER A 165 -1.92 24.12 42.15
N ARG A 166 -1.10 24.59 43.09
CA ARG A 166 0.33 24.28 43.21
C ARG A 166 0.54 22.76 43.19
N VAL A 167 0.91 22.21 42.03
CA VAL A 167 1.57 20.90 41.97
C VAL A 167 3.06 21.21 41.83
N LYS A 168 3.82 20.66 42.78
CA LYS A 168 5.26 20.87 42.93
C LYS A 168 6.02 20.35 41.70
N ASN A 169 7.19 20.94 41.51
CA ASN A 169 8.22 20.64 40.50
C ASN A 169 8.81 19.21 40.59
N SER A 170 7.98 18.18 40.55
CA SER A 170 8.41 16.77 40.45
C SER A 170 7.54 15.91 39.55
N ASP A 171 6.38 16.42 39.11
CA ASP A 171 5.34 15.59 38.50
C ASP A 171 4.97 15.99 37.06
N GLU A 172 5.65 17.00 36.48
CA GLU A 172 5.48 17.37 35.05
C GLU A 172 6.13 16.35 34.09
N ASP A 173 6.95 15.45 34.60
CA ASP A 173 7.49 14.31 33.84
C ASP A 173 6.38 13.30 33.46
N HIS A 174 5.21 13.34 34.12
CA HIS A 174 4.19 12.30 33.99
C HIS A 174 3.03 12.62 33.03
N ILE A 175 2.85 13.87 32.54
CA ILE A 175 1.91 14.13 31.43
C ILE A 175 2.50 13.68 30.08
N TYR A 176 3.83 13.52 30.05
CA TYR A 176 4.62 13.01 28.94
C TYR A 176 4.39 11.52 28.64
N GLU A 177 3.75 10.81 29.56
CA GLU A 177 3.28 9.42 29.43
C GLU A 177 1.92 9.30 28.72
N SER A 178 1.72 9.99 27.60
CA SER A 178 0.54 9.73 26.77
C SER A 178 0.70 8.39 26.04
N ASN A 179 0.49 7.32 26.82
CA ASN A 179 0.29 5.87 26.57
C ASN A 179 1.02 4.98 27.61
N HIS A 180 1.09 5.38 28.90
CA HIS A 180 1.79 4.60 29.95
C HIS A 180 1.47 3.10 29.88
N ILE A 181 0.21 2.71 29.71
CA ILE A 181 -0.18 1.29 29.74
C ILE A 181 0.37 0.53 28.53
N LEU A 182 0.20 1.05 27.31
CA LEU A 182 0.63 0.36 26.08
C LEU A 182 2.16 0.40 25.93
N SER A 183 2.76 1.57 26.14
CA SER A 183 4.20 1.76 26.07
C SER A 183 4.93 0.94 27.13
N GLN A 184 4.42 0.93 28.38
CA GLN A 184 4.99 0.10 29.45
C GLN A 184 4.78 -1.38 29.18
N PHE A 185 3.62 -1.81 28.67
CA PHE A 185 3.42 -3.20 28.24
C PHE A 185 4.41 -3.63 27.16
N PHE A 186 4.61 -2.80 26.12
CA PHE A 186 5.60 -3.09 25.07
C PHE A 186 7.04 -3.10 25.59
N ARG A 187 7.35 -2.21 26.54
CA ARG A 187 8.72 -2.02 27.03
C ARG A 187 9.12 -2.95 28.16
N SER A 188 8.18 -3.41 29.00
CA SER A 188 8.47 -4.33 30.11
C SER A 188 8.07 -5.76 29.78
N THR A 189 6.83 -6.01 29.37
CA THR A 189 6.34 -7.39 29.23
C THR A 189 6.71 -7.97 27.87
N TYR A 190 6.48 -7.23 26.80
CA TYR A 190 6.76 -7.70 25.44
C TYR A 190 8.26 -7.71 25.14
N ALA A 191 8.97 -6.62 25.45
CA ALA A 191 10.41 -6.54 25.20
C ALA A 191 11.20 -7.59 26.00
N ASP A 192 10.96 -7.73 27.30
CA ASP A 192 11.71 -8.71 28.13
C ASP A 192 11.39 -10.16 27.70
N CYS A 193 10.15 -10.44 27.28
CA CYS A 193 9.77 -11.74 26.73
C CYS A 193 10.50 -12.02 25.40
N LEU A 194 10.52 -11.04 24.48
CA LEU A 194 11.12 -11.20 23.15
C LEU A 194 12.66 -11.23 23.20
N LEU A 195 13.26 -10.47 24.11
CA LEU A 195 14.72 -10.37 24.31
C LEU A 195 15.29 -11.56 25.10
N ASN A 196 14.45 -12.38 25.73
CA ASN A 196 14.89 -13.61 26.39
C ASN A 196 15.67 -14.48 25.37
N PRO A 197 16.91 -14.92 25.67
CA PRO A 197 17.76 -15.64 24.73
C PRO A 197 17.11 -16.90 24.13
N PHE A 198 16.21 -17.55 24.88
CA PHE A 198 15.44 -18.69 24.37
C PHE A 198 14.40 -18.28 23.33
N VAL A 199 13.55 -17.31 23.65
CA VAL A 199 12.49 -16.81 22.74
C VAL A 199 13.11 -16.18 21.50
N ARG A 200 14.16 -15.38 21.67
CA ARG A 200 14.93 -14.80 20.57
C ARG A 200 15.45 -15.88 19.61
N SER A 201 16.02 -16.96 20.15
CA SER A 201 16.54 -18.07 19.33
C SER A 201 15.40 -18.79 18.59
N VAL A 202 14.27 -19.04 19.26
CA VAL A 202 13.08 -19.65 18.65
C VAL A 202 12.53 -18.79 17.52
N VAL A 203 12.40 -17.48 17.71
CA VAL A 203 11.91 -16.54 16.68
C VAL A 203 12.82 -16.56 15.46
N VAL A 204 14.15 -16.51 15.68
CA VAL A 204 15.13 -16.57 14.59
C VAL A 204 15.04 -17.89 13.84
N VAL A 205 15.00 -19.02 14.53
CA VAL A 205 14.85 -20.35 13.92
C VAL A 205 13.54 -20.46 13.14
N ALA A 206 12.43 -19.98 13.69
CA ALA A 206 11.14 -19.97 13.01
C ALA A 206 11.18 -19.14 11.71
N PHE A 207 11.82 -17.97 11.74
CA PHE A 207 12.04 -17.15 10.54
C PHE A 207 12.88 -17.87 9.49
N PHE A 208 13.97 -18.55 9.90
CA PHE A 208 14.79 -19.34 8.98
C PHE A 208 14.01 -20.52 8.38
N ILE A 209 13.21 -21.23 9.18
CA ILE A 209 12.35 -22.31 8.68
C ILE A 209 11.33 -21.76 7.68
N TYR A 210 10.69 -20.63 7.97
CA TYR A 210 9.76 -19.99 7.04
C TYR A 210 10.44 -19.57 5.74
N LEU A 211 11.66 -19.01 5.81
CA LEU A 211 12.45 -18.64 4.64
C LEU A 211 12.79 -19.89 3.80
N VAL A 212 13.30 -20.95 4.42
CA VAL A 212 13.61 -22.21 3.73
C VAL A 212 12.35 -22.83 3.12
N TYR A 213 11.23 -22.82 3.84
CA TYR A 213 9.95 -23.32 3.35
C TYR A 213 9.46 -22.57 2.12
N THR A 214 9.50 -21.23 2.15
CA THR A 214 9.10 -20.41 0.99
C THR A 214 10.03 -20.62 -0.21
N ILE A 215 11.35 -20.76 0.02
CA ILE A 215 12.30 -21.12 -1.04
C ILE A 215 11.96 -22.48 -1.65
N ILE A 216 11.76 -23.52 -0.83
CA ILE A 216 11.43 -24.87 -1.31
C ILE A 216 10.13 -24.85 -2.11
N LEU A 217 9.10 -24.13 -1.64
CA LEU A 217 7.84 -23.98 -2.36
C LEU A 217 8.02 -23.29 -3.72
N ILE A 218 8.85 -22.24 -3.79
CA ILE A 218 9.15 -21.55 -5.05
C ILE A 218 9.91 -22.48 -6.01
N TYR A 219 10.86 -23.27 -5.53
CA TYR A 219 11.54 -24.26 -6.36
C TYR A 219 10.60 -25.36 -6.83
N ALA A 220 9.72 -25.85 -5.96
CA ALA A 220 8.73 -26.87 -6.31
C ALA A 220 7.72 -26.37 -7.34
N SER A 221 7.24 -25.13 -7.23
CA SER A 221 6.32 -24.53 -8.21
C SER A 221 7.00 -24.32 -9.57
N ASN A 222 8.24 -23.80 -9.58
CA ASN A 222 9.03 -23.67 -10.80
C ASN A 222 9.32 -25.03 -11.45
N LEU A 223 9.65 -26.05 -10.66
CA LEU A 223 9.88 -27.41 -11.17
C LEU A 223 8.60 -28.01 -11.76
N HIS A 224 7.45 -27.79 -11.11
CA HIS A 224 6.15 -28.21 -11.65
C HIS A 224 5.84 -27.53 -12.99
N SER A 225 6.15 -26.24 -13.13
CA SER A 225 6.02 -25.53 -14.42
C SER A 225 6.97 -26.09 -15.49
N TYR A 226 8.20 -26.44 -15.13
CA TYR A 226 9.16 -27.07 -16.05
C TYR A 226 8.73 -28.49 -16.48
N LEU A 227 8.26 -29.31 -15.55
CA LEU A 227 7.75 -30.66 -15.83
C LEU A 227 6.52 -30.63 -16.72
N ASN A 228 5.57 -29.74 -16.47
CA ASN A 228 4.40 -29.58 -17.36
C ASN A 228 4.81 -29.17 -18.76
N LYS A 229 5.82 -28.29 -18.90
CA LYS A 229 6.33 -27.89 -20.22
C LYS A 229 7.03 -29.06 -20.93
N PHE A 230 7.82 -29.85 -20.21
CA PHE A 230 8.49 -31.05 -20.76
C PHE A 230 7.49 -32.13 -21.19
N HIS A 231 6.49 -32.44 -20.36
CA HIS A 231 5.42 -33.39 -20.70
C HIS A 231 4.61 -32.96 -21.93
N MET A 232 4.41 -31.65 -22.13
CA MET A 232 3.73 -31.13 -23.32
C MET A 232 4.62 -31.24 -24.57
N THR A 233 5.92 -31.02 -24.46
CA THR A 233 6.88 -31.23 -25.56
C THR A 233 6.96 -32.69 -25.97
N ASP A 234 7.01 -33.61 -25.00
CA ASP A 234 7.08 -35.05 -25.25
C ASP A 234 5.81 -35.57 -25.95
N LYS A 235 4.62 -35.20 -25.45
CA LYS A 235 3.35 -35.54 -26.11
C LYS A 235 3.25 -35.00 -27.55
N ASN A 236 3.70 -33.77 -27.79
CA ASN A 236 3.72 -33.21 -29.15
C ASN A 236 4.67 -33.97 -30.07
N SER A 237 5.84 -34.40 -29.58
CA SER A 237 6.81 -35.15 -30.39
C SER A 237 6.31 -36.55 -30.79
N ILE A 238 5.61 -37.25 -29.88
CA ILE A 238 5.01 -38.57 -30.16
C ILE A 238 3.87 -38.45 -31.18
N LEU A 239 3.04 -37.39 -31.08
CA LEU A 239 1.97 -37.15 -32.06
C LEU A 239 2.52 -36.87 -33.46
N ILE A 240 3.66 -36.19 -33.58
CA ILE A 240 4.31 -35.92 -34.88
C ILE A 240 4.90 -37.22 -35.47
N SER A 241 5.48 -38.08 -34.63
CA SER A 241 6.01 -39.39 -35.07
C SER A 241 4.89 -40.33 -35.54
N ASN A 242 3.78 -40.41 -34.82
CA ASN A 242 2.66 -41.27 -35.23
C ASN A 242 1.93 -40.72 -36.46
N GLY A 243 1.86 -39.39 -36.62
CA GLY A 243 1.27 -38.78 -37.81
C GLY A 243 2.09 -38.99 -39.09
N THR A 244 3.41 -39.19 -38.97
CA THR A 244 4.30 -39.47 -40.11
C THR A 244 4.27 -40.94 -40.52
N GLU A 245 4.11 -41.89 -39.60
CA GLU A 245 3.90 -43.32 -39.92
C GLU A 245 2.53 -43.62 -40.56
N THR A 246 1.50 -42.81 -40.31
CA THR A 246 0.17 -43.00 -40.94
C THR A 246 0.03 -42.38 -42.33
N ALA A 247 1.05 -41.66 -42.80
CA ALA A 247 1.05 -40.96 -44.08
C ALA A 247 1.87 -41.66 -45.19
N GLU A 248 2.49 -42.80 -44.86
CA GLU A 248 3.16 -43.74 -45.80
C GLU A 248 2.29 -44.98 -46.04
#